data_AF-A0A343W079-F1
#
_entry.id   AF-A0A343W079-F1
#
_cell.length_a   1.000
_cell.length_b   1.000
_cell.length_c   1.000
_cell.angle_alpha   90.00
_cell.angle_beta   90.00
_cell.angle_gamma   90.00
#
_symmetry.space_group_name_H-M   'P 1'
#
loop_
_entity.id
_entity.type
_entity.pdbx_description
1 polymer ?
#
loop_
_entity_poly.entity_id
_entity_poly.type
_entity_poly.pdbx_seq_one_letter_code
_entity_poly.pdbx_strand_id
1 'polypeptide(L)'
;RLHLGVQVNINDPTELEKIRQREKDITKERVNKILESGANVILTTQGIDDMPLKYFVEAGALAVRRVNKDDLRRIAKLTNGQIRLTLSSIDGTEKFESSSLGYCDEVYEEKVGDWDMIFFKGCKTSKCNTILLRGANDFVLDEMNRSIHDALCSVSRALESNYVVVGGGCVEVALSVYLEDFAKTLGSREQLAIA
;
A
#
# COMPACT_ATOMS: atom_id res chain seq x y z
N ARG A 1 -5.98 20.32 -17.82
CA ARG A 1 -5.93 19.92 -19.25
C ARG A 1 -7.16 19.07 -19.52
N LEU A 2 -8.00 19.47 -20.47
CA LEU A 2 -9.15 18.67 -20.91
C LEU A 2 -8.66 17.29 -21.39
N HIS A 3 -9.47 16.25 -21.19
CA HIS A 3 -9.15 14.90 -21.67
C HIS A 3 -8.90 14.92 -23.19
N LEU A 4 -7.98 14.07 -23.65
CA LEU A 4 -7.61 13.96 -25.06
C LEU A 4 -8.86 13.82 -25.95
N GLY A 5 -9.02 14.75 -26.90
CA GLY A 5 -10.06 14.68 -27.94
C GLY A 5 -11.20 15.69 -27.86
N VAL A 6 -11.32 16.49 -26.79
CA VAL A 6 -12.38 17.52 -26.69
C VAL A 6 -11.81 18.90 -27.04
N GLN A 7 -12.32 19.49 -28.13
CA GLN A 7 -12.04 20.88 -28.52
C GLN A 7 -13.25 21.74 -28.18
N VAL A 8 -13.02 22.79 -27.39
CA VAL A 8 -14.06 23.77 -27.05
C VAL A 8 -13.96 24.91 -28.05
N ASN A 9 -14.83 24.93 -29.05
CA ASN A 9 -14.95 26.04 -29.99
C ASN A 9 -15.93 27.06 -29.41
N ILE A 10 -15.45 28.27 -29.15
CA ILE A 10 -16.22 29.32 -28.51
C ILE A 10 -16.28 30.51 -29.46
N ASN A 11 -17.48 30.99 -29.72
CA ASN A 11 -17.71 32.16 -30.58
C ASN A 11 -17.84 33.46 -29.76
N ASP A 12 -18.27 33.37 -28.49
CA ASP A 12 -18.48 34.51 -27.59
C ASP A 12 -17.64 34.44 -26.31
N PRO A 13 -16.97 35.53 -25.89
CA PRO A 13 -16.07 35.53 -24.73
C PRO A 13 -16.80 35.29 -23.39
N THR A 14 -18.10 35.57 -23.30
CA THR A 14 -18.90 35.36 -22.07
C THR A 14 -19.17 33.89 -21.78
N GLU A 15 -19.20 33.03 -22.81
CA GLU A 15 -19.35 31.58 -22.63
C GLU A 15 -18.09 30.96 -22.05
N LEU A 16 -16.91 31.53 -22.37
CA LEU A 16 -15.63 31.07 -21.83
C LEU A 16 -15.55 31.23 -20.31
N GLU A 17 -16.12 32.29 -19.75
CA GLU A 17 -16.20 32.48 -18.30
C GLU A 17 -17.14 31.47 -17.63
N LYS A 18 -18.31 31.20 -18.24
CA LYS A 18 -19.26 30.20 -17.75
C LYS A 18 -18.66 28.81 -17.72
N ILE A 19 -17.91 28.43 -18.75
CA ILE A 19 -17.22 27.12 -18.82
C ILE A 19 -16.18 27.02 -17.70
N ARG A 20 -15.36 28.07 -17.50
CA ARG A 20 -14.37 28.10 -16.41
C ARG A 20 -15.01 28.01 -15.03
N GLN A 21 -16.15 28.66 -14.81
CA GLN A 21 -16.90 28.54 -13.57
C GLN A 21 -17.45 27.13 -13.40
N ARG A 22 -18.03 26.56 -14.46
CA ARG A 22 -18.60 25.20 -14.41
C ARG A 22 -17.55 24.13 -14.11
N GLU A 23 -16.33 24.25 -14.65
CA GLU A 23 -15.21 23.35 -14.30
C GLU A 23 -14.88 23.38 -12.80
N LYS A 24 -14.88 24.57 -12.20
CA LYS A 24 -14.66 24.75 -10.76
C LYS A 24 -15.82 24.17 -9.95
N ASP A 25 -17.05 24.40 -10.38
CA ASP A 25 -18.25 23.91 -9.71
C ASP A 25 -18.31 22.38 -9.72
N ILE A 26 -18.01 21.72 -10.84
CA ILE A 26 -17.95 20.25 -10.94
C ILE A 26 -16.94 19.69 -9.92
N THR A 27 -15.79 20.34 -9.78
CA THR A 27 -14.76 19.91 -8.82
C THR A 27 -15.24 20.08 -7.38
N LYS A 28 -15.92 21.19 -7.08
CA LYS A 28 -16.50 21.47 -5.77
C LYS A 28 -17.62 20.49 -5.41
N GLU A 29 -18.54 20.22 -6.34
CA GLU A 29 -19.62 19.25 -6.18
C GLU A 29 -19.08 17.86 -5.85
N ARG A 30 -17.98 17.44 -6.50
CA ARG A 30 -17.33 16.15 -6.21
C ARG A 30 -16.70 16.08 -4.83
N VAL A 31 -16.02 17.15 -4.41
CA VAL A 31 -15.43 17.24 -3.05
C VAL A 31 -16.53 17.17 -1.99
N ASN A 32 -17.61 17.92 -2.19
CA ASN A 32 -18.73 17.93 -1.24
C ASN A 32 -19.36 16.54 -1.09
N LYS A 33 -19.55 15.78 -2.18
CA LYS A 33 -20.06 14.40 -2.11
C LYS A 33 -19.16 13.46 -1.30
N ILE A 34 -17.84 13.66 -1.35
CA ILE A 34 -16.89 12.88 -0.55
C ILE A 34 -17.01 13.29 0.92
N LEU A 35 -17.11 14.58 1.22
CA LEU A 35 -17.27 15.08 2.59
C LEU A 35 -18.62 14.67 3.21
N GLU A 36 -19.71 14.72 2.42
CA GLU A 36 -21.06 14.27 2.82
C GLU A 36 -21.11 12.79 3.18
N SER A 37 -20.19 11.98 2.67
CA SER A 37 -20.08 10.57 3.06
C SER A 37 -19.56 10.35 4.49
N GLY A 38 -19.03 11.40 5.13
CA GLY A 38 -18.41 11.35 6.46
C GLY A 38 -16.93 10.99 6.44
N ALA A 39 -16.25 11.19 5.31
CA ALA A 39 -14.83 10.89 5.17
C ALA A 39 -13.95 11.95 5.85
N ASN A 40 -13.28 11.58 6.94
CA ASN A 40 -12.33 12.47 7.64
C ASN A 40 -10.90 12.38 7.09
N VAL A 41 -10.53 11.24 6.51
CA VAL A 41 -9.19 11.00 5.94
C VAL A 41 -9.35 10.52 4.50
N ILE A 42 -8.70 11.23 3.57
CA ILE A 42 -8.83 11.01 2.13
C ILE A 42 -7.44 10.76 1.57
N LEU A 43 -7.26 9.59 0.95
CA LEU A 43 -6.00 9.19 0.33
C LEU A 43 -6.18 9.12 -1.18
N THR A 44 -5.39 9.89 -1.93
CA THR A 44 -5.41 9.87 -3.40
C THR A 44 -4.09 9.41 -3.97
N THR A 45 -4.15 8.51 -4.95
CA THR A 45 -2.95 8.11 -5.71
C THR A 45 -2.42 9.23 -6.59
N GLN A 46 -3.32 10.07 -7.11
CA GLN A 46 -2.95 11.22 -7.93
C GLN A 46 -2.78 12.47 -7.06
N GLY A 47 -2.27 13.53 -7.69
CA GLY A 47 -2.21 14.86 -7.08
C GLY A 47 -3.62 15.41 -6.81
N ILE A 48 -3.69 16.31 -5.85
CA ILE A 48 -4.86 17.13 -5.57
C ILE A 48 -4.46 18.57 -5.91
N ASP A 49 -5.30 19.27 -6.68
CA ASP A 49 -5.11 20.69 -6.99
C ASP A 49 -5.44 21.57 -5.76
N ASP A 50 -4.87 22.77 -5.71
CA ASP A 50 -4.98 23.65 -4.52
C ASP A 50 -6.43 24.09 -4.21
N MET A 51 -7.28 24.18 -5.23
CA MET A 51 -8.68 24.57 -5.07
C MET A 51 -9.51 23.50 -4.30
N PRO A 52 -9.53 22.21 -4.72
CA PRO A 52 -10.12 21.14 -3.91
C PRO A 52 -9.48 21.01 -2.52
N LEU A 53 -8.16 21.19 -2.41
CA LEU A 53 -7.45 21.09 -1.14
C LEU A 53 -7.98 22.07 -0.09
N LYS A 54 -8.25 23.32 -0.50
CA LYS A 54 -8.84 24.33 0.39
C LYS A 54 -10.18 23.88 0.99
N TYR A 55 -11.04 23.24 0.19
CA TYR A 55 -12.33 22.75 0.69
C TYR A 55 -12.18 21.61 1.69
N PHE A 56 -11.20 20.73 1.51
CA PHE A 56 -10.89 19.69 2.49
C PHE A 56 -10.41 20.28 3.81
N VAL A 57 -9.54 21.30 3.76
CA VAL A 57 -9.05 21.99 4.96
C VAL A 57 -10.17 22.74 5.69
N GLU A 58 -11.05 23.44 4.96
CA GLU A 58 -12.21 24.14 5.55
C GLU A 58 -13.19 23.17 6.21
N ALA A 59 -13.33 21.95 5.68
CA ALA A 59 -14.16 20.90 6.24
C ALA A 59 -13.47 20.11 7.39
N GLY A 60 -12.20 20.39 7.67
CA GLY A 60 -11.43 19.66 8.69
C GLY A 60 -11.05 18.23 8.31
N ALA A 61 -11.02 17.91 7.00
CA ALA A 61 -10.63 16.59 6.50
C ALA A 61 -9.16 16.55 6.08
N LEU A 62 -8.45 15.49 6.49
CA LEU A 62 -7.06 15.24 6.11
C LEU A 62 -7.01 14.69 4.67
N ALA A 63 -6.38 15.43 3.75
CA ALA A 63 -6.22 15.02 2.37
C ALA A 63 -4.75 14.73 2.04
N VAL A 64 -4.43 13.47 1.73
CA VAL A 64 -3.08 13.02 1.37
C VAL A 64 -3.02 12.77 -0.13
N ARG A 65 -2.11 13.49 -0.80
CA ARG A 65 -1.88 13.40 -2.25
C ARG A 65 -0.71 12.49 -2.57
N ARG A 66 -0.73 11.88 -3.77
CA ARG A 66 0.38 11.07 -4.33
C ARG A 66 0.77 9.87 -3.45
N VAL A 67 -0.20 9.16 -2.90
CA VAL A 67 0.06 7.92 -2.14
C VAL A 67 0.38 6.77 -3.10
N ASN A 68 1.37 5.95 -2.75
CA ASN A 68 1.70 4.75 -3.51
C ASN A 68 0.51 3.79 -3.59
N LYS A 69 0.31 3.17 -4.77
CA LYS A 69 -0.82 2.24 -5.00
C LYS A 69 -0.77 1.02 -4.10
N ASP A 70 0.43 0.51 -3.82
CA ASP A 70 0.61 -0.68 -3.00
C ASP A 70 0.30 -0.39 -1.53
N ASP A 71 0.68 0.77 -1.03
CA ASP A 71 0.32 1.21 0.33
C ASP A 71 -1.18 1.49 0.44
N LEU A 72 -1.79 2.09 -0.58
CA LEU A 72 -3.25 2.27 -0.61
C LEU A 72 -4.00 0.93 -0.52
N ARG A 73 -3.52 -0.12 -1.21
CA ARG A 73 -4.08 -1.48 -1.13
C ARG A 73 -3.92 -2.09 0.25
N ARG A 74 -2.79 -1.85 0.92
CA ARG A 74 -2.56 -2.33 2.30
C ARG A 74 -3.47 -1.60 3.29
N ILE A 75 -3.58 -0.28 3.19
CA ILE A 75 -4.44 0.54 4.05
C ILE A 75 -5.92 0.20 3.84
N ALA A 76 -6.36 0.00 2.60
CA ALA A 76 -7.71 -0.43 2.30
C ALA A 76 -8.03 -1.79 2.95
N LYS A 77 -7.11 -2.76 2.89
CA LYS A 77 -7.27 -4.06 3.57
C LYS A 77 -7.27 -3.95 5.10
N LEU A 78 -6.47 -3.03 5.65
CA LEU A 78 -6.39 -2.78 7.10
C LEU A 78 -7.68 -2.20 7.67
N THR A 79 -8.18 -1.17 6.99
CA THR A 79 -9.37 -0.41 7.40
C THR A 79 -10.68 -1.04 6.93
N ASN A 80 -10.58 -2.10 6.11
CA ASN A 80 -11.70 -2.72 5.38
C ASN A 80 -12.43 -1.75 4.43
N GLY A 81 -11.75 -0.68 4.00
CA GLY A 81 -12.24 0.25 3.00
C GLY A 81 -12.07 -0.27 1.58
N GLN A 82 -12.87 0.24 0.64
CA GLN A 82 -12.76 -0.10 -0.77
C GLN A 82 -12.04 0.99 -1.55
N ILE A 83 -11.04 0.61 -2.35
CA ILE A 83 -10.38 1.56 -3.26
C ILE A 83 -11.32 1.86 -4.41
N ARG A 84 -11.76 3.12 -4.50
CA ARG A 84 -12.62 3.58 -5.58
C ARG A 84 -11.80 4.17 -6.72
N LEU A 85 -11.93 3.60 -7.91
CA LEU A 85 -11.29 4.10 -9.14
C LEU A 85 -12.05 5.29 -9.74
N THR A 86 -13.37 5.27 -9.64
CA THR A 86 -14.26 6.30 -10.20
C THR A 86 -15.41 6.57 -9.25
N LEU A 87 -15.82 7.84 -9.10
CA LEU A 87 -16.96 8.25 -8.27
C LEU A 87 -18.34 7.85 -8.85
N SER A 88 -18.38 7.21 -10.02
CA SER A 88 -19.62 6.81 -10.70
C SER A 88 -20.22 5.55 -10.09
N SER A 89 -21.42 5.64 -9.53
CA SER A 89 -22.24 4.47 -9.19
C SER A 89 -22.92 3.88 -10.43
N ILE A 90 -23.43 2.65 -10.30
CA ILE A 90 -24.11 1.91 -11.37
C ILE A 90 -25.30 2.70 -11.94
N ASP A 91 -25.92 3.55 -11.13
CA ASP A 91 -27.08 4.38 -11.52
C ASP A 91 -26.71 5.67 -12.26
N GLY A 92 -25.44 5.85 -12.64
CA GLY A 92 -24.96 7.07 -13.34
C GLY A 92 -24.90 8.32 -12.46
N THR A 93 -25.25 8.22 -11.17
CA THR A 93 -25.06 9.28 -10.19
C THR A 93 -23.67 9.17 -9.55
N GLU A 94 -22.98 10.30 -9.44
CA GLU A 94 -21.75 10.38 -8.65
C GLU A 94 -22.14 10.40 -7.17
N LYS A 95 -21.99 9.27 -6.48
CA LYS A 95 -22.21 9.16 -5.03
C LYS A 95 -21.05 8.41 -4.40
N PHE A 96 -20.61 8.91 -3.24
CA PHE A 96 -19.65 8.21 -2.41
C PHE A 96 -20.40 7.62 -1.21
N GLU A 97 -20.59 6.30 -1.23
CA GLU A 97 -21.30 5.62 -0.15
C GLU A 97 -20.40 5.44 1.07
N SER A 98 -20.98 5.63 2.25
CA SER A 98 -20.30 5.36 3.53
C SER A 98 -19.92 3.89 3.72
N SER A 99 -20.56 2.97 2.97
CA SER A 99 -20.23 1.54 2.92
C SER A 99 -18.81 1.27 2.41
N SER A 100 -18.26 2.18 1.60
CA SER A 100 -16.93 2.05 1.01
C SER A 100 -15.83 2.61 1.92
N LEU A 101 -16.19 3.32 3.00
CA LEU A 101 -15.23 3.92 3.91
C LEU A 101 -14.59 2.87 4.81
N GLY A 102 -13.28 3.02 4.98
CA GLY A 102 -12.53 2.27 5.97
C GLY A 102 -12.72 2.84 7.37
N TYR A 103 -12.51 2.00 8.39
CA TYR A 103 -12.53 2.42 9.78
C TYR A 103 -11.15 2.24 10.43
N CYS A 104 -10.72 3.27 11.17
CA CYS A 104 -9.49 3.33 11.94
C CYS A 104 -9.79 4.15 13.21
N ASP A 105 -9.28 3.72 14.36
CA ASP A 105 -9.50 4.43 15.63
C ASP A 105 -8.81 5.80 15.61
N GLU A 106 -7.53 5.82 15.21
CA GLU A 106 -6.71 7.03 15.23
C GLU A 106 -5.86 7.15 13.98
N VAL A 107 -5.87 8.34 13.37
CA VAL A 107 -4.96 8.73 12.29
C VAL A 107 -4.28 10.02 12.73
N TYR A 108 -2.96 9.99 12.79
CA TYR A 108 -2.18 11.14 13.22
C TYR A 108 -0.89 11.26 12.41
N GLU A 109 -0.38 12.48 12.34
CA GLU A 109 0.92 12.79 11.74
C GLU A 109 1.97 12.91 12.85
N GLU A 110 3.09 12.21 12.70
CA GLU A 110 4.21 12.30 13.62
C GLU A 110 5.51 12.48 12.83
N LYS A 111 6.33 13.40 13.33
CA LYS A 111 7.63 13.70 12.76
C LYS A 111 8.65 12.66 13.20
N VAL A 112 9.18 11.90 12.25
CA VAL A 112 10.23 10.91 12.45
C VAL A 112 11.51 11.43 11.80
N GLY A 113 12.43 11.95 12.63
CA GLY A 113 13.63 12.60 12.14
C GLY A 113 13.28 13.88 11.40
N ASP A 114 13.60 13.94 10.11
CA ASP A 114 13.28 15.09 9.25
C ASP A 114 12.00 14.92 8.43
N TRP A 115 11.37 13.74 8.48
CA TRP A 115 10.20 13.41 7.68
C TRP A 115 8.92 13.39 8.51
N ASP A 116 7.85 13.98 7.96
CA ASP A 116 6.51 13.86 8.54
C ASP A 116 5.83 12.62 7.96
N MET A 117 5.40 11.71 8.84
CA MET A 117 4.77 10.45 8.48
C MET A 117 3.38 10.33 9.10
N ILE A 118 2.46 9.73 8.35
CA ILE A 118 1.08 9.51 8.80
C ILE A 118 0.93 8.08 9.31
N PHE A 119 0.53 7.95 10.56
CA PHE A 119 0.31 6.68 11.23
C PHE A 119 -1.18 6.36 11.34
N PHE A 120 -1.54 5.12 11.03
CA PHE A 120 -2.89 4.57 11.20
C PHE A 120 -2.85 3.57 12.35
N LYS A 121 -3.52 3.88 13.47
CA LYS A 121 -3.59 3.01 14.66
C LYS A 121 -5.04 2.59 14.95
N GLY A 122 -5.18 1.37 15.48
CA GLY A 122 -6.49 0.84 15.83
C GLY A 122 -7.37 0.53 14.61
N CYS A 123 -6.79 -0.14 13.61
CA CYS A 123 -7.57 -0.66 12.49
C CYS A 123 -8.35 -1.90 12.94
N LYS A 124 -9.60 -2.06 12.47
CA LYS A 124 -10.45 -3.24 12.77
C LYS A 124 -9.78 -4.57 12.46
N THR A 125 -8.88 -4.60 11.47
CA THR A 125 -8.20 -5.80 11.01
C THR A 125 -6.71 -5.72 11.30
N SER A 126 -6.19 -6.61 12.16
CA SER A 126 -4.76 -6.70 12.51
C SER A 126 -3.90 -7.47 11.47
N LYS A 127 -4.36 -7.59 10.21
CA LYS A 127 -3.70 -8.46 9.20
C LYS A 127 -2.45 -7.84 8.56
N CYS A 128 -2.15 -6.57 8.82
CA CYS A 128 -0.97 -5.92 8.28
C CYS A 128 -0.33 -5.06 9.36
N ASN A 129 0.99 -5.19 9.49
CA ASN A 129 1.79 -4.42 10.42
C ASN A 129 2.89 -3.75 9.63
N THR A 130 3.25 -2.55 10.03
CA THR A 130 4.36 -1.79 9.44
C THR A 130 5.46 -1.68 10.49
N ILE A 131 6.69 -2.02 10.11
CA ILE A 131 7.88 -1.88 10.97
C ILE A 131 8.63 -0.65 10.49
N LEU A 132 8.84 0.32 11.38
CA LEU A 132 9.63 1.51 11.10
C LEU A 132 11.09 1.26 11.54
N LEU A 133 12.01 1.22 10.59
CA LEU A 133 13.43 1.08 10.85
C LEU A 133 14.07 2.46 11.07
N ARG A 134 14.92 2.55 12.08
CA ARG A 134 15.72 3.75 12.38
C ARG A 134 17.18 3.33 12.48
N GLY A 135 18.04 4.05 11.78
CA GLY A 135 19.46 3.75 11.67
C GLY A 135 20.26 5.04 11.47
N ALA A 136 21.58 4.96 11.67
CA ALA A 136 22.45 6.13 11.58
C ALA A 136 22.69 6.60 10.14
N ASN A 137 22.81 5.66 9.21
CA ASN A 137 23.13 5.92 7.80
C ASN A 137 22.21 5.07 6.89
N ASP A 138 21.93 5.56 5.68
CA ASP A 138 21.11 4.87 4.69
C ASP A 138 21.64 3.47 4.35
N PHE A 139 22.95 3.30 4.23
CA PHE A 139 23.57 2.00 3.98
C PHE A 139 23.26 0.96 5.07
N VAL A 140 23.17 1.39 6.33
CA VAL A 140 22.82 0.51 7.45
C VAL A 140 21.32 0.19 7.41
N LEU A 141 20.49 1.16 7.07
CA LEU A 141 19.05 0.97 6.91
C LEU A 141 18.71 -0.01 5.79
N ASP A 142 19.41 0.07 4.65
CA ASP A 142 19.23 -0.86 3.52
C ASP A 142 19.59 -2.30 3.92
N GLU A 143 20.70 -2.49 4.65
CA GLU A 143 21.11 -3.80 5.13
C GLU A 143 20.15 -4.34 6.20
N MET A 144 19.65 -3.48 7.10
CA MET A 144 18.63 -3.85 8.08
C MET A 144 17.31 -4.26 7.41
N ASN A 145 16.87 -3.53 6.39
CA ASN A 145 15.67 -3.85 5.64
C ASN A 145 15.78 -5.22 4.95
N ARG A 146 16.94 -5.48 4.31
CA ARG A 146 17.23 -6.78 3.69
C ARG A 146 17.25 -7.91 4.73
N SER A 147 17.95 -7.72 5.84
CA SER A 147 18.05 -8.70 6.92
C SER A 147 16.69 -9.07 7.51
N ILE A 148 15.81 -8.08 7.72
CA ILE A 148 14.46 -8.31 8.24
C ILE A 148 13.58 -9.01 7.21
N HIS A 149 13.71 -8.65 5.93
CA HIS A 149 13.00 -9.35 4.87
C HIS A 149 13.37 -10.84 4.81
N ASP A 150 14.66 -11.16 4.87
CA ASP A 150 15.16 -12.54 4.87
C ASP A 150 14.66 -13.31 6.11
N ALA A 151 14.68 -12.68 7.29
CA ALA A 151 14.15 -13.25 8.51
C ALA A 151 12.64 -13.55 8.40
N LEU A 152 11.84 -12.60 7.91
CA LEU A 152 10.40 -12.80 7.73
C LEU A 152 10.09 -13.90 6.71
N CYS A 153 10.86 -13.98 5.62
CA CYS A 153 10.74 -15.05 4.64
C CYS A 153 11.01 -16.42 5.28
N SER A 154 12.06 -16.54 6.11
CA SER A 154 12.38 -17.80 6.80
C SER A 154 11.26 -18.25 7.74
N VAL A 155 10.68 -17.32 8.52
CA VAL A 155 9.57 -17.59 9.43
C VAL A 155 8.30 -17.96 8.66
N SER A 156 8.02 -17.26 7.56
CA SER A 156 6.87 -17.60 6.70
C SER A 156 6.96 -19.02 6.19
N ARG A 157 8.14 -19.47 5.73
CA ARG A 157 8.34 -20.84 5.24
C ARG A 157 8.24 -21.88 6.35
N ALA A 158 8.74 -21.58 7.53
CA ALA A 158 8.62 -22.47 8.70
C ALA A 158 7.17 -22.59 9.20
N LEU A 159 6.33 -21.56 8.99
CA LEU A 159 4.90 -21.62 9.31
C LEU A 159 4.08 -22.32 8.22
N GLU A 160 4.49 -22.21 6.95
CA GLU A 160 3.85 -22.91 5.83
C GLU A 160 4.15 -24.42 5.85
N SER A 161 5.40 -24.79 6.14
CA SER A 161 5.85 -26.17 6.28
C SER A 161 6.09 -26.49 7.75
N ASN A 162 5.27 -27.37 8.34
CA ASN A 162 5.45 -27.84 9.73
C ASN A 162 6.73 -28.69 9.95
N TYR A 163 7.53 -28.92 8.90
CA TYR A 163 8.81 -29.60 8.97
C TYR A 163 9.96 -28.60 8.87
N VAL A 164 10.87 -28.66 9.83
CA VAL A 164 12.10 -27.87 9.87
C VAL A 164 13.30 -28.79 10.00
N VAL A 165 14.42 -28.38 9.40
CA VAL A 165 15.72 -29.06 9.53
C VAL A 165 16.72 -28.13 10.19
N VAL A 166 17.73 -28.70 10.83
CA VAL A 166 18.82 -27.95 11.45
C VAL A 166 19.72 -27.34 10.37
N GLY A 167 20.10 -26.07 10.53
CA GLY A 167 21.01 -25.39 9.60
C GLY A 167 22.49 -25.62 9.94
N GLY A 168 23.35 -24.73 9.44
CA GLY A 168 24.75 -24.66 9.87
C GLY A 168 25.64 -25.82 9.41
N GLY A 169 25.32 -26.46 8.29
CA GLY A 169 26.08 -27.62 7.80
C GLY A 169 25.68 -28.95 8.44
N CYS A 170 24.78 -28.96 9.42
CA CYS A 170 24.42 -30.19 10.14
C CYS A 170 23.72 -31.22 9.25
N VAL A 171 22.85 -30.76 8.34
CA VAL A 171 22.15 -31.64 7.40
C VAL A 171 23.14 -32.22 6.39
N GLU A 172 24.06 -31.40 5.90
CA GLU A 172 25.09 -31.79 4.94
C GLU A 172 26.03 -32.85 5.54
N VAL A 173 26.47 -32.68 6.79
CA VAL A 173 27.32 -33.66 7.49
C VAL A 173 26.55 -34.96 7.77
N ALA A 174 25.30 -34.85 8.25
CA ALA A 174 24.48 -36.04 8.51
C ALA A 174 24.21 -36.84 7.22
N LEU A 175 23.94 -36.14 6.10
CA LEU A 175 23.75 -36.77 4.80
C LEU A 175 25.05 -37.39 4.28
N SER A 176 26.20 -36.73 4.45
CA SER A 176 27.49 -37.27 4.03
C SER A 176 27.80 -38.60 4.72
N VAL A 177 27.68 -38.67 6.05
CA VAL A 177 27.91 -39.92 6.79
C VAL A 177 26.90 -41.00 6.38
N TYR A 178 25.62 -40.63 6.25
CA TYR A 178 24.57 -41.57 5.87
C TYR A 178 24.77 -42.11 4.44
N LEU A 179 25.17 -41.27 3.49
CA LEU A 179 25.44 -41.65 2.10
C LEU A 179 26.70 -42.49 1.98
N GLU A 180 27.75 -42.22 2.74
CA GLU A 180 28.96 -43.06 2.78
C GLU A 180 28.64 -44.48 3.27
N ASP A 181 27.81 -44.61 4.30
CA ASP A 181 27.37 -45.92 4.79
C ASP A 181 26.42 -46.61 3.80
N PHE A 182 25.54 -45.86 3.15
CA PHE A 182 24.69 -46.38 2.09
C PHE A 182 25.52 -46.86 0.88
N ALA A 183 26.56 -46.13 0.48
CA ALA A 183 27.44 -46.49 -0.63
C ALA A 183 28.10 -47.87 -0.41
N LYS A 184 28.45 -48.23 0.84
CA LYS A 184 29.00 -49.56 1.17
C LYS A 184 28.01 -50.71 0.93
N THR A 185 26.70 -50.44 0.88
CA THR A 185 25.68 -51.45 0.59
C THR A 185 25.55 -51.73 -0.91
N LEU A 186 26.05 -50.84 -1.76
CA LEU A 186 26.03 -50.95 -3.21
C LEU A 186 27.39 -51.46 -3.72
N GLY A 187 27.36 -52.34 -4.72
CA GLY A 187 28.58 -52.91 -5.28
C GLY A 187 29.13 -52.11 -6.46
N SER A 188 30.42 -52.32 -6.76
CA SER A 188 31.06 -51.96 -8.02
C SER A 188 31.25 -50.45 -8.21
N ARG A 189 30.85 -49.91 -9.37
CA ARG A 189 31.22 -48.57 -9.85
C ARG A 189 30.30 -47.47 -9.33
N GLU A 190 29.08 -47.83 -8.93
CA GLU A 190 28.07 -46.91 -8.42
C GLU A 190 28.41 -46.41 -7.01
N GLN A 191 29.11 -47.23 -6.22
CA GLN A 191 29.62 -46.85 -4.90
C GLN A 191 30.50 -45.59 -4.96
N LEU A 192 31.39 -45.49 -5.94
CA LEU A 192 32.29 -44.34 -6.14
C LEU A 192 31.57 -43.05 -6.56
N ALA A 193 30.34 -43.15 -7.07
CA ALA A 193 29.55 -41.98 -7.45
C ALA A 193 28.66 -41.47 -6.29
N ILE A 194 28.43 -42.30 -5.27
CA ILE A 194 27.56 -42.00 -4.13
C ILE A 194 28.38 -41.60 -2.90
N ALA A 195 29.58 -42.18 -2.75
CA ALA A 195 30.55 -41.84 -1.71
C ALA A 195 31.21 -40.47 -1.95
#